data_AF-A0A928JHP0-F1
#
_entry.id   AF-A0A928JHP0-F1
#
_cell.length_a   1.000
_cell.length_b   1.000
_cell.length_c   1.000
_cell.angle_alpha   90.00
_cell.angle_beta   90.00
_cell.angle_gamma   90.00
#
_symmetry.space_group_name_H-M   'P 1'
#
loop_
_entity.id
_entity.type
_entity.pdbx_description
1 polymer ?
#
loop_
_entity_poly.entity_id
_entity_poly.type
_entity_poly.pdbx_seq_one_letter_code
_entity_poly.pdbx_strand_id
1 'polypeptide(L)'
;MSLMCPNPFDISNLIELIFGSSVAIEVAPEQLIATAEQMEAKISSVRGKFDEMTSTMNGTKNYWEGKVSDSRNTRFTNNAEQMQEMFSLLNSYVVKLKAIAENYINTEDKNETTAEALPFNIIS
;
A
#
# COMPACT_ATOMS: atom_id res chain seq x y z
N MET A 1 1.78 43.88 15.45
CA MET A 1 1.27 43.23 14.23
C MET A 1 2.37 42.29 13.77
N SER A 2 2.28 41.01 14.10
CA SER A 2 3.39 40.06 13.97
C SER A 2 3.52 39.63 12.51
N LEU A 3 4.60 40.00 11.85
CA LEU A 3 5.00 39.45 10.56
C LEU A 3 5.52 38.03 10.81
N MET A 4 4.63 37.04 10.73
CA MET A 4 5.04 35.64 10.67
C MET A 4 5.76 35.40 9.34
N CYS A 5 7.04 35.03 9.41
CA CYS A 5 7.76 34.54 8.25
C CYS A 5 7.02 33.31 7.68
N PRO A 6 6.88 33.21 6.35
CA PRO A 6 6.21 32.07 5.73
C PRO A 6 6.93 30.76 6.10
N ASN A 7 6.15 29.74 6.43
CA ASN A 7 6.65 28.45 6.89
C ASN A 7 7.44 27.78 5.76
N PRO A 8 8.71 27.38 5.96
CA PRO A 8 9.55 26.83 4.89
C PRO A 8 9.10 25.47 4.34
N PHE A 9 8.08 24.86 4.95
CA PHE A 9 7.43 23.62 4.48
C PHE A 9 6.08 23.87 3.81
N ASP A 10 5.71 25.12 3.53
CA ASP A 10 4.50 25.45 2.79
C ASP A 10 4.67 25.08 1.30
N ILE A 11 4.35 23.81 1.03
CA ILE A 11 4.34 23.21 -0.30
C ILE A 11 3.19 23.71 -1.18
N SER A 12 2.28 24.56 -0.68
CA SER A 12 1.16 25.10 -1.46
C SER A 12 1.66 25.92 -2.65
N ASN A 13 2.72 26.73 -2.46
CA ASN A 13 3.36 27.48 -3.55
C ASN A 13 4.12 26.58 -4.54
N LEU A 14 4.62 25.43 -4.09
CA LEU A 14 5.24 24.42 -4.97
C LEU A 14 4.18 23.70 -5.81
N ILE A 15 3.02 23.41 -5.22
CA ILE A 15 1.89 22.79 -5.92
C ILE A 15 1.35 23.77 -6.97
N GLU A 16 1.13 25.04 -6.65
CA GLU A 16 0.68 26.02 -7.66
C GLU A 16 1.68 26.20 -8.81
N LEU A 17 2.99 26.17 -8.53
CA LEU A 17 4.04 26.34 -9.55
C LEU A 17 4.21 25.11 -10.45
N ILE A 18 4.04 23.90 -9.92
CA ILE A 18 4.25 22.65 -10.66
C ILE A 18 2.98 22.23 -11.41
N PHE A 19 1.81 22.51 -10.84
CA PHE A 19 0.56 21.87 -11.24
C PHE A 19 -0.50 22.87 -11.74
N GLY A 20 -0.38 24.17 -11.46
CA GLY A 20 -1.40 25.15 -11.86
C GLY A 20 -2.73 24.96 -11.10
N SER A 21 -3.57 26.00 -11.08
CA SER A 21 -4.72 26.15 -10.18
C SER A 21 -5.90 25.19 -10.39
N SER A 22 -5.72 24.09 -11.13
CA SER A 22 -6.69 23.00 -11.20
C SER A 22 -5.97 21.73 -11.65
N VAL A 23 -5.61 20.89 -10.70
CA VAL A 23 -5.13 19.54 -10.99
C VAL A 23 -6.12 18.54 -10.45
N ALA A 24 -6.91 18.01 -11.37
CA ALA A 24 -7.34 16.63 -11.28
C ALA A 24 -6.06 15.79 -11.27
N ILE A 25 -5.71 15.23 -10.12
CA ILE A 25 -4.63 14.24 -10.08
C ILE A 25 -5.22 12.99 -10.73
N GLU A 26 -4.97 12.83 -12.03
CA GLU A 26 -5.32 11.64 -12.81
C GLU A 26 -4.39 10.49 -12.40
N VAL A 27 -4.55 9.99 -11.17
CA VAL A 27 -4.03 8.66 -10.83
C VAL A 27 -5.06 7.68 -11.38
N ALA A 28 -4.78 7.11 -12.55
CA ALA A 28 -5.65 6.12 -13.16
C ALA A 28 -5.92 4.98 -12.15
N PRO A 29 -7.17 4.80 -11.68
CA PRO A 29 -7.52 3.77 -10.69
C PRO A 29 -7.05 2.37 -11.11
N GLU A 30 -6.98 2.12 -12.41
CA GLU A 30 -6.46 0.89 -13.02
C GLU A 30 -5.00 0.63 -12.65
N GLN A 31 -4.15 1.67 -12.56
CA GLN A 31 -2.75 1.53 -12.18
C GLN A 31 -2.59 1.16 -10.71
N LEU A 32 -3.46 1.70 -9.83
CA LEU A 32 -3.48 1.36 -8.41
C LEU A 32 -3.91 -0.10 -8.21
N ILE A 33 -4.95 -0.53 -8.93
CA ILE A 33 -5.43 -1.93 -8.91
C ILE A 33 -4.34 -2.86 -9.45
N ALA A 34 -3.76 -2.58 -10.61
CA ALA A 34 -2.70 -3.39 -11.21
C ALA A 34 -1.47 -3.50 -10.29
N THR A 35 -1.11 -2.41 -9.59
CA THR A 35 -0.02 -2.42 -8.61
C THR A 35 -0.36 -3.28 -7.40
N ALA A 36 -1.60 -3.20 -6.90
CA ALA A 36 -2.07 -4.03 -5.79
C ALA A 36 -2.05 -5.53 -6.16
N GLU A 37 -2.48 -5.89 -7.37
CA GLU A 37 -2.45 -7.28 -7.86
C GLU A 37 -1.02 -7.82 -8.02
N GLN A 38 -0.10 -7.01 -8.58
CA GLN A 38 1.31 -7.39 -8.68
C GLN A 38 1.94 -7.59 -7.29
N MET A 39 1.54 -6.77 -6.32
CA MET A 39 1.99 -6.88 -4.94
C MET A 39 1.44 -8.15 -4.28
N GLU A 40 0.16 -8.48 -4.47
CA GLU A 40 -0.43 -9.76 -4.02
C GLU A 40 0.33 -10.97 -4.58
N ALA A 41 0.62 -10.97 -5.88
CA ALA A 41 1.35 -12.06 -6.53
C ALA A 41 2.77 -12.24 -5.94
N LYS A 42 3.48 -11.13 -5.72
CA LYS A 42 4.82 -11.15 -5.10
C LYS A 42 4.77 -11.63 -3.64
N ILE A 43 3.80 -11.15 -2.85
CA ILE A 43 3.59 -11.60 -1.46
C ILE A 43 3.36 -13.11 -1.43
N SER A 44 2.50 -13.62 -2.32
CA SER A 44 2.20 -15.06 -2.41
C SER A 44 3.46 -15.88 -2.73
N SER A 45 4.26 -15.43 -3.72
CA SER A 45 5.50 -16.11 -4.07
C SER A 45 6.53 -16.12 -2.93
N VAL A 46 6.70 -15.00 -2.22
CA VAL A 46 7.63 -14.92 -1.09
C VAL A 46 7.15 -15.77 0.08
N ARG A 47 5.84 -15.78 0.36
CA ARG A 47 5.24 -16.65 1.38
C ARG A 47 5.48 -18.12 1.08
N GLY A 48 5.25 -18.56 -0.17
CA GLY A 48 5.52 -19.94 -0.57
C GLY A 48 6.98 -20.36 -0.36
N LYS A 49 7.94 -19.51 -0.73
CA LYS A 49 9.37 -19.76 -0.47
C LYS A 49 9.70 -19.81 1.02
N PHE A 50 9.06 -18.96 1.81
CA PHE A 50 9.24 -18.94 3.26
C PHE A 50 8.70 -20.21 3.93
N ASP A 51 7.55 -20.71 3.47
CA ASP A 51 6.96 -21.95 3.95
C ASP A 51 7.83 -23.17 3.59
N GLU A 52 8.38 -23.21 2.38
CA GLU A 52 9.35 -24.23 1.96
C GLU A 52 10.62 -24.23 2.82
N MET A 53 11.16 -23.03 3.09
CA MET A 53 12.30 -22.86 3.99
C MET A 53 11.97 -23.34 5.41
N THR A 54 10.79 -23.02 5.91
CA THR A 54 10.33 -23.43 7.25
C THR A 54 10.17 -24.94 7.35
N SER A 55 9.60 -25.58 6.33
CA SER A 55 9.49 -27.03 6.23
C SER A 55 10.88 -27.69 6.23
N THR A 56 11.81 -27.18 5.43
CA THR A 56 13.19 -27.67 5.37
C THR A 56 13.89 -27.55 6.72
N MET A 57 13.78 -26.39 7.37
CA MET A 57 14.38 -26.16 8.69
C MET A 57 13.82 -27.11 9.75
N ASN A 58 12.50 -27.32 9.75
CA ASN A 58 11.86 -28.28 10.65
C ASN A 58 12.32 -29.73 10.39
N GLY A 59 12.52 -30.12 9.13
CA GLY A 59 13.06 -31.44 8.77
C GLY A 59 14.51 -31.64 9.21
N THR A 60 15.30 -30.57 9.29
CA THR A 60 16.69 -30.65 9.78
C THR A 60 16.82 -30.65 11.30
N LYS A 61 15.73 -30.46 12.06
CA LYS A 61 15.74 -30.31 13.52
C LYS A 61 16.46 -31.45 14.24
N ASN A 62 16.28 -32.69 13.77
CA ASN A 62 16.89 -33.89 14.35
C ASN A 62 18.43 -33.94 14.19
N TYR A 63 19.00 -33.20 13.23
CA TYR A 63 20.46 -33.15 13.02
C TYR A 63 21.17 -32.22 14.02
N TRP A 64 20.43 -31.37 14.74
CA TRP A 64 21.01 -30.31 15.57
C TRP A 64 20.76 -30.51 17.07
N GLU A 65 20.40 -31.71 17.52
CA GLU A 65 20.10 -32.03 18.93
C GLU A 65 21.27 -31.68 19.87
N GLY A 66 21.03 -30.77 20.83
CA GLY A 66 22.01 -30.26 21.80
C GLY A 66 21.74 -28.81 22.24
N LYS A 67 22.57 -28.21 23.12
CA LYS A 67 22.39 -26.81 23.61
C LYS A 67 22.39 -25.73 22.50
N VAL A 68 22.93 -26.03 21.32
CA VAL A 68 22.91 -25.16 20.13
C VAL A 68 21.53 -25.19 19.44
N SER A 69 20.75 -26.26 19.65
CA SER A 69 19.39 -26.44 19.12
C SER A 69 18.44 -25.37 19.65
N ASP A 70 18.44 -25.13 20.97
CA ASP A 70 17.48 -24.22 21.60
C ASP A 70 17.67 -22.77 21.13
N SER A 71 18.90 -22.29 21.05
CA SER A 71 19.17 -20.92 20.60
C SER A 71 18.81 -20.71 19.12
N ARG A 72 19.11 -21.69 18.26
CA ARG A 72 18.77 -21.64 16.83
C ARG A 72 17.27 -21.74 16.62
N ASN A 73 16.60 -22.66 17.31
CA ASN A 73 15.15 -22.84 17.22
C ASN A 73 14.41 -21.57 17.66
N THR A 74 14.78 -20.97 18.79
CA THR A 74 14.18 -19.71 19.25
C THR A 74 14.40 -18.58 18.25
N ARG A 75 15.62 -18.40 17.72
CA ARG A 75 15.88 -17.37 16.70
C ARG A 75 15.09 -17.60 15.41
N PHE A 76 14.98 -18.86 14.99
CA PHE A 76 14.24 -19.22 13.80
C PHE A 76 12.73 -18.97 13.98
N THR A 77 12.16 -19.38 15.11
CA THR A 77 10.76 -19.11 15.46
C THR A 77 10.47 -17.62 15.50
N ASN A 78 11.32 -16.82 16.17
CA ASN A 78 11.14 -15.36 16.23
C ASN A 78 11.19 -14.73 14.84
N ASN A 79 12.13 -15.16 13.98
CA ASN A 79 12.21 -14.66 12.60
C ASN A 79 10.99 -15.08 11.77
N ALA A 80 10.42 -16.26 12.04
CA ALA A 80 9.20 -16.71 11.38
C ALA A 80 7.98 -15.88 11.79
N GLU A 81 7.85 -15.56 13.08
CA GLU A 81 6.80 -14.66 13.58
C GLU A 81 6.90 -13.27 12.94
N GLN A 82 8.10 -12.67 12.92
CA GLN A 82 8.34 -11.38 12.26
C GLN A 82 8.00 -11.42 10.77
N MET A 83 8.25 -12.53 10.09
CA MET A 83 7.90 -12.68 8.67
C MET A 83 6.39 -12.74 8.46
N GLN A 84 5.66 -13.40 9.36
CA GLN A 84 4.19 -13.40 9.31
C GLN A 84 3.61 -12.00 9.53
N GLU A 85 4.18 -11.23 10.47
CA GLU A 85 3.81 -9.82 10.68
C GLU A 85 4.07 -8.98 9.42
N MET A 86 5.24 -9.16 8.79
CA MET A 86 5.56 -8.48 7.53
C MET A 86 4.54 -8.82 6.43
N PHE A 87 4.17 -10.09 6.27
CA PHE A 87 3.14 -10.47 5.30
C PHE A 87 1.78 -9.87 5.63
N SER A 88 1.40 -9.76 6.90
CA SER A 88 0.17 -9.09 7.32
C SER A 88 0.18 -7.61 6.92
N LEU A 89 1.29 -6.91 7.19
CA LEU A 89 1.45 -5.50 6.83
C LEU A 89 1.38 -5.27 5.31
N LEU A 90 2.06 -6.12 4.53
CA LEU A 90 2.04 -6.03 3.07
C LEU A 90 0.63 -6.25 2.51
N ASN A 91 -0.14 -7.20 3.06
CA ASN A 91 -1.54 -7.38 2.68
C ASN A 91 -2.41 -6.16 3.06
N SER A 92 -2.12 -5.49 4.18
CA SER A 92 -2.81 -4.24 4.53
C SER A 92 -2.59 -3.14 3.49
N TYR A 93 -1.39 -3.02 2.93
CA TYR A 93 -1.12 -2.03 1.87
C TYR A 93 -1.86 -2.35 0.58
N VAL A 94 -1.97 -3.61 0.20
CA VAL A 94 -2.81 -4.05 -0.93
C VAL A 94 -4.26 -3.61 -0.74
N VAL A 95 -4.84 -3.88 0.43
CA VAL A 95 -6.23 -3.49 0.74
C VAL A 95 -6.40 -1.96 0.65
N LYS A 96 -5.42 -1.19 1.17
CA LYS A 96 -5.45 0.27 1.11
C LYS A 96 -5.37 0.78 -0.33
N LEU A 97 -4.52 0.20 -1.17
CA LEU A 97 -4.41 0.58 -2.59
C LEU A 97 -5.73 0.36 -3.34
N LYS A 98 -6.37 -0.80 -3.13
CA LYS A 98 -7.70 -1.11 -3.71
C LYS A 98 -8.77 -0.14 -3.20
N ALA A 99 -8.80 0.13 -1.90
CA ALA A 99 -9.76 1.08 -1.32
C ALA A 99 -9.56 2.52 -1.84
N ILE A 100 -8.32 2.96 -2.06
CA ILE A 100 -8.05 4.25 -2.68
C ILE A 100 -8.60 4.26 -4.11
N ALA A 101 -8.31 3.25 -4.93
CA ALA A 101 -8.81 3.15 -6.30
C ALA A 101 -10.36 3.17 -6.35
N GLU A 102 -11.03 2.41 -5.48
CA GLU A 102 -12.49 2.41 -5.37
C GLU A 102 -13.05 3.77 -4.97
N ASN A 103 -12.39 4.49 -4.05
CA ASN A 103 -12.83 5.84 -3.66
C ASN A 103 -12.73 6.84 -4.82
N TYR A 104 -11.70 6.72 -5.67
CA TYR A 104 -11.58 7.54 -6.88
C TYR A 104 -12.72 7.25 -7.87
N ILE A 105 -12.93 5.98 -8.22
CA ILE A 105 -14.02 5.56 -9.13
C ILE A 105 -15.38 6.07 -8.63
N ASN A 106 -15.70 5.83 -7.36
CA ASN A 106 -16.97 6.28 -6.78
C ASN A 106 -17.14 7.80 -6.74
N THR A 107 -16.03 8.56 -6.68
CA THR A 107 -16.06 10.02 -6.68
C THR A 107 -16.28 10.55 -8.10
N GLU A 108 -15.63 9.93 -9.09
CA GLU A 108 -15.84 10.25 -10.50
C GLU A 108 -17.27 9.95 -10.93
N ASP A 109 -17.81 8.76 -10.63
CA ASP A 109 -19.20 8.38 -10.95
C ASP A 109 -20.22 9.38 -10.37
N LYS A 110 -19.99 9.83 -9.12
CA LYS A 110 -20.86 10.83 -8.47
C LYS A 110 -20.76 12.19 -9.12
N ASN A 111 -19.57 12.59 -9.52
CA ASN A 111 -19.33 13.86 -10.20
C ASN A 111 -19.95 13.85 -11.60
N GLU A 112 -19.82 12.76 -12.35
CA GLU A 112 -20.47 12.57 -13.66
C GLU A 112 -21.98 12.60 -13.51
N THR A 113 -22.57 11.83 -12.58
CA THR A 113 -24.01 11.85 -12.30
C THR A 113 -24.50 13.25 -11.92
N THR A 114 -23.72 14.00 -11.14
CA THR A 114 -24.07 15.37 -10.75
C THR A 114 -23.93 16.34 -11.93
N ALA A 115 -22.93 16.16 -12.79
CA ALA A 115 -22.73 16.95 -14.00
C ALA A 115 -23.82 16.68 -15.04
N GLU A 116 -24.26 15.43 -15.19
CA GLU A 116 -25.39 15.05 -16.05
C GLU A 116 -26.74 15.56 -15.48
N ALA A 117 -26.86 15.66 -14.16
CA ALA A 117 -28.01 16.22 -13.48
C ALA A 117 -28.06 17.75 -13.51
N LEU A 118 -26.99 18.44 -13.93
CA LEU A 118 -27.03 19.89 -14.16
C LEU A 118 -27.87 20.15 -15.42
N PRO A 119 -29.02 20.85 -15.31
CA PRO A 119 -29.82 21.16 -16.48
C PRO A 119 -29.01 22.01 -17.46
N PHE A 120 -29.01 21.59 -18.74
CA PHE A 120 -28.23 22.16 -19.85
C PHE A 120 -28.60 23.61 -20.24
N ASN A 121 -29.19 24.39 -19.34
CA ASN A 121 -29.71 25.72 -19.66
C ASN A 121 -29.37 26.73 -18.56
N ILE A 122 -28.16 27.27 -18.61
CA ILE A 122 -27.74 28.44 -17.82
C ILE A 122 -27.14 29.55 -18.69
N ILE A 123 -27.33 29.49 -20.01
CA ILE A 123 -27.00 30.59 -20.93
C ILE A 123 -28.25 30.96 -21.73
N SER A 124 -28.95 31.98 -21.23
CA SER A 124 -29.97 32.77 -21.94
C SER A 124 -29.56 34.23 -21.93
#